data_AF-A0A946VFI2-F1
#
_entry.id   AF-A0A946VFI2-F1
#
_cell.length_a   1.000
_cell.length_b   1.000
_cell.length_c   1.000
_cell.angle_alpha   90.00
_cell.angle_beta   90.00
_cell.angle_gamma   90.00
#
_symmetry.space_group_name_H-M   'P 1'
#
loop_
_entity.id
_entity.type
_entity.pdbx_description
1 polymer ?
#
loop_
_entity_poly.entity_id
_entity_poly.type
_entity_poly.pdbx_seq_one_letter_code
_entity_poly.pdbx_strand_id
1 'polypeptide(L)'
;MATVSKKSFEKQIIPRIWPIILLFALLMGSLYLLADATRSETSFEQLHYWLFPFNVLLLAIFILLIAVNVYKLAVQVIKGQPGSRLTLRLLLMFVVLAIVPVGIVYTFSIWLIQEGVDSWFDADVEKALQDSIDLSRSSLDLHMRQLRQQTEPMIKELSQTIPLDAPLVINDLLRRSGAAEIVLFTRSSRIIASGGEVGAAVVPRLPGETVMRLVSQGETYVGLDPIKDSGLHVRLVFPMSTTGATTQKRMVQVLYPISDRISDLALSVQE
;
A
#
# COMPACT_ATOMS: atom_id res chain seq x y z
N MET A 1 -67.03 8.49 45.62
CA MET A 1 -65.95 8.17 46.59
C MET A 1 -65.38 6.81 46.20
N ALA A 2 -64.25 6.76 45.49
CA ALA A 2 -63.37 5.59 45.30
C ALA A 2 -62.18 5.96 44.38
N THR A 3 -61.28 6.77 44.90
CA THR A 3 -59.94 7.03 44.34
C THR A 3 -58.98 5.96 44.87
N VAL A 4 -58.98 4.76 44.29
CA VAL A 4 -58.02 3.72 44.67
C VAL A 4 -57.36 3.13 43.41
N SER A 5 -56.03 3.13 43.44
CA SER A 5 -55.13 2.28 42.63
C SER A 5 -54.58 2.77 41.28
N LYS A 6 -54.10 4.02 41.19
CA LYS A 6 -53.08 4.39 40.18
C LYS A 6 -51.64 4.16 40.71
N LYS A 7 -51.45 4.26 42.03
CA LYS A 7 -50.15 4.21 42.72
C LYS A 7 -49.54 2.80 42.88
N SER A 8 -50.31 1.74 42.63
CA SER A 8 -49.86 0.34 42.78
C SER A 8 -49.17 -0.22 41.52
N PHE A 9 -49.49 0.30 40.33
CA PHE A 9 -48.96 -0.22 39.06
C PHE A 9 -47.54 0.30 38.77
N GLU A 10 -47.26 1.57 39.09
CA GLU A 10 -45.90 2.16 38.96
C GLU A 10 -44.89 1.51 39.92
N LYS A 11 -45.28 1.23 41.17
CA LYS A 11 -44.34 0.69 42.19
C LYS A 11 -43.88 -0.76 41.93
N GLN A 12 -44.56 -1.53 41.06
CA GLN A 12 -44.19 -2.93 40.76
C GLN A 12 -43.40 -3.12 39.46
N ILE A 13 -43.56 -2.22 38.48
CA ILE A 13 -42.91 -2.36 37.16
C ILE A 13 -41.50 -1.76 37.17
N ILE A 14 -41.32 -0.63 37.84
CA ILE A 14 -40.04 0.11 37.94
C ILE A 14 -38.87 -0.77 38.46
N PRO A 15 -39.00 -1.57 39.53
CA PRO A 15 -37.88 -2.40 39.99
C PRO A 15 -37.54 -3.58 39.06
N ARG A 16 -38.45 -3.96 38.15
CA ARG A 16 -38.27 -5.13 37.27
C ARG A 16 -37.50 -4.81 35.98
N ILE A 17 -37.56 -3.57 35.51
CA ILE A 17 -36.89 -3.12 34.27
C ILE A 17 -35.46 -2.61 34.57
N TRP A 18 -35.21 -2.12 35.79
CA TRP A 18 -33.90 -1.61 36.22
C TRP A 18 -32.72 -2.56 35.96
N PRO A 19 -32.78 -3.88 36.25
CA PRO A 19 -31.67 -4.78 35.94
C PRO A 19 -31.44 -4.93 34.43
N ILE A 20 -32.48 -4.84 33.60
CA ILE A 20 -32.37 -4.92 32.13
C ILE A 20 -31.68 -3.67 31.59
N ILE A 21 -32.05 -2.48 32.10
CA ILE A 21 -31.44 -1.21 31.70
C ILE A 21 -29.97 -1.17 32.13
N LEU A 22 -29.66 -1.59 33.36
CA LEU A 22 -28.29 -1.62 33.87
C LEU A 22 -27.42 -2.57 33.04
N LEU A 23 -27.94 -3.75 32.70
CA LEU A 23 -27.22 -4.74 31.91
C LEU A 23 -27.04 -4.29 30.45
N PHE A 24 -28.03 -3.61 29.87
CA PHE A 24 -27.92 -2.99 28.54
C PHE A 24 -26.87 -1.88 28.52
N ALA A 25 -26.85 -1.00 29.53
CA ALA A 25 -25.84 0.05 29.65
C ALA A 25 -24.43 -0.55 29.81
N LEU A 26 -24.29 -1.64 30.57
CA LEU A 26 -23.03 -2.37 30.73
C LEU A 26 -22.58 -2.99 29.40
N LEU A 27 -23.50 -3.60 28.63
CA LEU A 27 -23.22 -4.12 27.28
C LEU A 27 -22.76 -3.02 26.33
N MET A 28 -23.45 -1.88 26.31
CA MET A 28 -23.09 -0.74 25.46
C MET A 28 -21.73 -0.15 25.83
N GLY A 29 -21.46 0.05 27.12
CA GLY A 29 -20.16 0.53 27.59
C GLY A 29 -19.04 -0.44 27.24
N SER A 30 -19.27 -1.73 27.42
CA SER A 30 -18.31 -2.78 27.08
C SER A 30 -18.05 -2.90 25.58
N LEU A 31 -19.08 -2.75 24.74
CA LEU A 31 -18.95 -2.74 23.28
C LEU A 31 -18.22 -1.49 22.78
N TYR A 32 -18.48 -0.34 23.42
CA TYR A 32 -17.75 0.89 23.14
C TYR A 32 -16.26 0.76 23.45
N LEU A 33 -15.91 0.20 24.63
CA LEU A 33 -14.53 -0.09 24.99
C LEU A 33 -13.86 -1.06 24.01
N LEU A 34 -14.61 -2.05 23.51
CA LEU A 34 -14.12 -2.98 22.49
C LEU A 34 -13.83 -2.28 21.16
N ALA A 35 -14.74 -1.41 20.70
CA ALA A 35 -14.57 -0.65 19.46
C ALA A 35 -13.41 0.35 19.53
N ASP A 36 -13.19 0.95 20.71
CA ASP A 36 -12.07 1.86 20.96
C ASP A 36 -10.73 1.11 21.04
N ALA A 37 -10.70 -0.05 21.71
CA ALA A 37 -9.53 -0.92 21.77
C ALA A 37 -9.09 -1.39 20.37
N THR A 38 -10.03 -1.69 19.47
CA THR A 38 -9.72 -2.10 18.08
C THR A 38 -9.02 -0.98 17.28
N ARG A 39 -9.12 0.28 17.69
CA ARG A 39 -8.49 1.42 17.00
C ARG A 39 -7.07 1.75 17.47
N SER A 40 -6.62 1.22 18.60
CA SER A 40 -5.32 1.57 19.21
C SER A 40 -4.37 0.37 19.24
N GLU A 41 -3.45 0.28 18.27
CA GLU A 41 -2.55 -0.87 18.05
C GLU A 41 -1.61 -1.22 19.23
N THR A 42 -1.48 -0.38 20.26
CA THR A 42 -0.40 -0.48 21.26
C THR A 42 -0.80 -1.06 22.63
N SER A 43 -2.05 -1.51 22.82
CA SER A 43 -2.52 -2.12 24.09
C SER A 43 -3.36 -3.40 23.88
N PHE A 44 -3.13 -4.09 22.77
CA PHE A 44 -4.05 -5.06 22.16
C PHE A 44 -4.23 -6.41 22.89
N GLU A 45 -3.27 -6.86 23.69
CA GLU A 45 -3.19 -8.29 24.02
C GLU A 45 -3.92 -8.70 25.32
N GLN A 46 -3.89 -7.89 26.38
CA GLN A 46 -4.40 -8.32 27.70
C GLN A 46 -5.84 -7.90 27.98
N LEU A 47 -6.24 -6.72 27.53
CA LEU A 47 -7.58 -6.19 27.82
C LEU A 47 -8.65 -6.88 26.95
N HIS A 48 -8.33 -7.20 25.70
CA HIS A 48 -9.24 -7.86 24.75
C HIS A 48 -9.58 -9.31 25.16
N TYR A 49 -8.59 -10.05 25.68
CA TYR A 49 -8.76 -11.45 26.10
C TYR A 49 -9.83 -11.61 27.21
N TRP A 50 -9.95 -10.62 28.10
CA TRP A 50 -10.96 -10.62 29.16
C TRP A 50 -12.28 -9.96 28.76
N LEU A 51 -12.25 -8.92 27.91
CA LEU A 51 -13.46 -8.23 27.47
C LEU A 51 -14.37 -9.09 26.60
N PHE A 52 -13.81 -9.91 25.70
CA PHE A 52 -14.61 -10.77 24.84
C PHE A 52 -15.48 -11.78 25.61
N PRO A 53 -14.92 -12.66 26.47
CA PRO A 53 -15.72 -13.61 27.24
C PRO A 53 -16.67 -12.90 28.22
N PHE A 54 -16.27 -11.73 28.76
CA PHE A 54 -17.14 -10.91 29.60
C PHE A 54 -18.37 -10.42 28.82
N ASN A 55 -18.20 -9.90 27.60
CA ASN A 55 -19.31 -9.50 26.73
C ASN A 55 -20.23 -10.66 26.39
N VAL A 56 -19.66 -11.83 26.03
CA VAL A 56 -20.45 -13.03 25.72
C VAL A 56 -21.27 -13.47 26.93
N LEU A 57 -20.66 -13.50 28.13
CA LEU A 57 -21.36 -13.83 29.36
C LEU A 57 -22.50 -12.84 29.64
N LEU A 58 -22.24 -11.55 29.49
CA LEU A 58 -23.21 -10.50 29.73
C LEU A 58 -24.39 -10.59 28.74
N LEU A 59 -24.09 -10.83 27.47
CA LEU A 59 -25.10 -11.06 26.43
C LEU A 59 -25.94 -12.30 26.73
N ALA A 60 -25.32 -13.39 27.18
CA ALA A 60 -26.04 -14.61 27.56
C ALA A 60 -27.01 -14.37 28.72
N ILE A 61 -26.60 -13.61 29.75
CA ILE A 61 -27.47 -13.20 30.87
C ILE A 61 -28.64 -12.35 30.35
N PHE A 62 -28.38 -11.41 29.43
CA PHE A 62 -29.41 -10.57 28.83
C PHE A 62 -30.48 -11.40 28.10
N ILE A 63 -30.03 -12.32 27.23
CA ILE A 63 -30.90 -13.20 26.46
C ILE A 63 -31.71 -14.10 27.39
N LEU A 64 -31.09 -14.66 28.44
CA LEU A 64 -31.78 -15.49 29.43
C LEU A 64 -32.90 -14.71 30.13
N LEU A 65 -32.64 -13.47 30.53
CA LEU A 65 -33.60 -12.62 31.22
C LEU A 65 -34.79 -12.28 30.31
N ILE A 66 -34.52 -11.96 29.04
CA ILE A 66 -35.56 -11.77 28.02
C ILE A 66 -36.39 -13.05 27.84
N ALA A 67 -35.73 -14.20 27.65
CA ALA A 67 -36.39 -15.48 27.44
C ALA A 67 -37.31 -15.85 28.62
N VAL A 68 -36.86 -15.66 29.86
CA VAL A 68 -37.68 -15.90 31.06
C VAL A 68 -38.89 -14.97 31.09
N ASN A 69 -38.74 -13.70 30.72
CA ASN A 69 -39.87 -12.74 30.67
C ASN A 69 -40.88 -13.11 29.58
N VAL A 70 -40.43 -13.50 28.39
CA VAL A 70 -41.29 -13.95 27.30
C VAL A 70 -42.00 -15.25 27.68
N TYR A 71 -41.30 -16.20 28.28
CA TYR A 71 -41.89 -17.45 28.76
C TYR A 71 -42.96 -17.20 29.82
N LYS A 72 -42.69 -16.35 30.81
CA LYS A 72 -43.69 -15.96 31.82
C LYS A 72 -44.92 -15.33 31.16
N LEU A 73 -44.73 -14.44 30.20
CA LEU A 73 -45.83 -13.82 29.46
C LEU A 73 -46.65 -14.87 28.68
N ALA A 74 -45.99 -15.79 27.99
CA ALA A 74 -46.66 -16.88 27.25
C ALA A 74 -47.51 -17.75 28.19
N VAL A 75 -46.96 -18.14 29.35
CA VAL A 75 -47.69 -18.91 30.36
C VAL A 75 -48.89 -18.11 30.92
N GLN A 76 -48.76 -16.80 31.14
CA GLN A 76 -49.86 -15.95 31.60
C GLN A 76 -50.99 -15.85 30.58
N VAL A 77 -50.66 -15.82 29.28
CA VAL A 77 -51.62 -15.84 28.18
C VAL A 77 -52.37 -17.17 28.13
N ILE A 78 -51.65 -18.29 28.27
CA ILE A 78 -52.25 -19.64 28.31
C ILE A 78 -53.16 -19.79 29.53
N LYS A 79 -52.74 -19.30 30.70
CA LYS A 79 -53.52 -19.33 31.96
C LYS A 79 -54.70 -18.35 31.99
N GLY A 80 -54.96 -17.62 30.91
CA GLY A 80 -56.12 -16.73 30.79
C GLY A 80 -56.09 -15.53 31.73
N GLN A 81 -54.91 -15.09 32.19
CA GLN A 81 -54.83 -13.95 33.10
C GLN A 81 -55.35 -12.67 32.42
N PRO A 82 -56.24 -11.89 33.07
CA PRO A 82 -56.78 -10.67 32.48
C PRO A 82 -55.66 -9.67 32.15
N GLY A 83 -55.67 -9.15 30.92
CA GLY A 83 -54.67 -8.20 30.42
C GLY A 83 -53.47 -8.80 29.66
N SER A 84 -53.14 -10.08 29.87
CA SER A 84 -51.99 -10.75 29.23
C SER A 84 -52.03 -10.75 27.69
N ARG A 85 -53.22 -10.94 27.11
CA ARG A 85 -53.43 -10.91 25.65
C ARG A 85 -53.17 -9.53 25.04
N LEU A 86 -53.49 -8.46 25.77
CA LEU A 86 -53.21 -7.09 25.32
C LEU A 86 -51.71 -6.82 25.34
N THR A 87 -51.03 -7.20 26.42
CA THR A 87 -49.57 -7.07 26.55
C THR A 87 -48.84 -7.83 25.45
N LEU A 88 -49.28 -9.07 25.14
CA LEU A 88 -48.69 -9.85 24.05
C LEU A 88 -48.88 -9.17 22.69
N ARG A 89 -50.08 -8.65 22.39
CA ARG A 89 -50.35 -7.94 21.13
C ARG A 89 -49.47 -6.71 20.96
N LEU A 90 -49.32 -5.91 22.02
CA LEU A 90 -48.45 -4.73 22.01
C LEU A 90 -46.97 -5.11 21.84
N LEU A 91 -46.52 -6.16 22.53
CA LEU A 91 -45.15 -6.67 22.40
C LEU A 91 -44.88 -7.15 20.97
N LEU A 92 -45.79 -7.89 20.35
CA LEU A 92 -45.66 -8.33 18.96
C LEU A 92 -45.58 -7.16 17.98
N MET A 93 -46.45 -6.15 18.13
CA MET A 93 -46.39 -4.94 17.30
C MET A 93 -45.05 -4.22 17.45
N PHE A 94 -44.54 -4.09 18.67
CA PHE A 94 -43.26 -3.45 18.94
C PHE A 94 -42.08 -4.23 18.33
N VAL A 95 -42.08 -5.56 18.46
CA VAL A 95 -41.05 -6.43 17.89
C VAL A 95 -41.01 -6.33 16.37
N VAL A 96 -42.18 -6.37 15.71
CA VAL A 96 -42.26 -6.21 14.24
C VAL A 96 -41.76 -4.83 13.83
N LEU A 97 -42.19 -3.77 14.52
CA LEU A 97 -41.77 -2.39 14.23
C LEU A 97 -40.25 -2.19 14.39
N ALA A 98 -39.62 -2.90 15.33
CA ALA A 98 -38.18 -2.82 15.57
C ALA A 98 -37.36 -3.69 14.59
N ILE A 99 -37.78 -4.93 14.32
CA ILE A 99 -36.99 -5.89 13.54
C ILE A 99 -37.00 -5.55 12.04
N VAL A 100 -38.12 -5.10 11.48
CA VAL A 100 -38.25 -4.82 10.04
C VAL A 100 -37.20 -3.81 9.53
N PRO A 101 -37.06 -2.59 10.10
CA PRO A 101 -36.08 -1.62 9.61
C PRO A 101 -34.65 -2.09 9.82
N VAL A 102 -34.36 -2.76 10.95
CA VAL A 102 -33.02 -3.32 11.23
C VAL A 102 -32.65 -4.39 10.21
N GLY A 103 -33.59 -5.27 9.87
CA GLY A 103 -33.41 -6.30 8.85
C GLY A 103 -33.10 -5.70 7.48
N ILE A 104 -33.86 -4.68 7.06
CA ILE A 104 -33.65 -3.97 5.78
C ILE A 104 -32.24 -3.39 5.72
N VAL A 105 -31.83 -2.64 6.74
CA VAL A 105 -30.50 -2.02 6.80
C VAL A 105 -29.41 -3.08 6.82
N TYR A 106 -29.58 -4.16 7.58
CA TYR A 106 -28.62 -5.27 7.62
C TYR A 106 -28.45 -5.95 6.26
N THR A 107 -29.56 -6.27 5.58
CA THR A 107 -29.51 -6.87 4.25
C THR A 107 -28.89 -5.93 3.22
N PHE A 108 -29.25 -4.64 3.26
CA PHE A 108 -28.65 -3.64 2.38
C PHE A 108 -27.16 -3.48 2.66
N SER A 109 -26.73 -3.56 3.92
CA SER A 109 -25.32 -3.47 4.30
C SER A 109 -24.53 -4.65 3.74
N ILE A 110 -25.06 -5.88 3.86
CA ILE A 110 -24.42 -7.06 3.26
C ILE A 110 -24.39 -6.94 1.73
N TRP A 111 -25.49 -6.53 1.12
CA TRP A 111 -25.57 -6.36 -0.32
C TRP A 111 -24.55 -5.33 -0.83
N LEU A 112 -24.44 -4.19 -0.14
CA LEU A 112 -23.43 -3.18 -0.43
C LEU A 112 -22.00 -3.69 -0.23
N ILE A 113 -21.75 -4.52 0.79
CA ILE A 113 -20.41 -5.07 1.01
C ILE A 113 -20.06 -6.11 -0.07
N GLN A 114 -21.00 -6.98 -0.44
CA GLN A 114 -20.76 -8.05 -1.42
C GLN A 114 -20.70 -7.50 -2.86
N GLU A 115 -21.71 -6.74 -3.28
CA GLU A 115 -21.77 -6.22 -4.65
C GLU A 115 -21.01 -4.91 -4.83
N GLY A 116 -20.99 -4.07 -3.79
CA GLY A 116 -20.31 -2.78 -3.85
C GLY A 116 -18.83 -2.99 -4.03
N VAL A 117 -18.15 -3.68 -3.10
CA VAL A 117 -16.69 -3.99 -3.10
C VAL A 117 -16.21 -4.57 -4.44
N ASP A 118 -16.92 -5.53 -5.02
CA ASP A 118 -16.41 -6.20 -6.21
C ASP A 118 -16.56 -5.33 -7.49
N SER A 119 -17.54 -4.43 -7.55
CA SER A 119 -17.90 -3.67 -8.77
C SER A 119 -17.00 -2.45 -9.06
N TRP A 120 -16.65 -1.66 -8.05
CA TRP A 120 -15.74 -0.50 -8.16
C TRP A 120 -14.24 -0.82 -8.04
N PHE A 121 -13.85 -2.00 -7.52
CA PHE A 121 -12.44 -2.29 -7.27
C PHE A 121 -11.77 -3.18 -8.33
N ASP A 122 -12.48 -4.11 -8.95
CA ASP A 122 -11.79 -5.17 -9.73
C ASP A 122 -11.41 -4.73 -11.16
N ALA A 123 -12.31 -4.04 -11.87
CA ALA A 123 -12.09 -3.74 -13.30
C ALA A 123 -11.27 -2.47 -13.57
N ASP A 124 -11.40 -1.44 -12.72
CA ASP A 124 -10.78 -0.13 -12.95
C ASP A 124 -9.43 0.02 -12.23
N VAL A 125 -9.23 -0.61 -11.06
CA VAL A 125 -7.98 -0.49 -10.30
C VAL A 125 -6.87 -1.35 -10.90
N GLU A 126 -7.16 -2.61 -11.26
CA GLU A 126 -6.19 -3.49 -11.91
C GLU A 126 -5.71 -2.90 -13.25
N LYS A 127 -6.66 -2.38 -14.04
CA LYS A 127 -6.35 -1.72 -15.30
C LYS A 127 -5.56 -0.43 -15.10
N ALA A 128 -5.94 0.41 -14.15
CA ALA A 128 -5.20 1.63 -13.84
C ALA A 128 -3.78 1.33 -13.33
N LEU A 129 -3.60 0.25 -12.56
CA LEU A 129 -2.30 -0.20 -12.08
C LEU A 129 -1.42 -0.67 -13.23
N GLN A 130 -1.96 -1.52 -14.11
CA GLN A 130 -1.26 -1.98 -15.32
C GLN A 130 -0.89 -0.79 -16.24
N ASP A 131 -1.83 0.12 -16.49
CA ASP A 131 -1.59 1.33 -17.27
C ASP A 131 -0.51 2.22 -16.62
N SER A 132 -0.44 2.28 -15.29
CA SER A 132 0.60 3.03 -14.57
C SER A 132 2.00 2.41 -14.70
N ILE A 133 2.09 1.07 -14.71
CA ILE A 133 3.35 0.35 -14.93
C ILE A 133 3.82 0.57 -16.37
N ASP A 134 2.92 0.46 -17.34
CA ASP A 134 3.25 0.67 -18.75
C ASP A 134 3.64 2.13 -19.03
N LEU A 135 2.97 3.10 -18.39
CA LEU A 135 3.36 4.51 -18.44
C LEU A 135 4.73 4.74 -17.81
N SER A 136 5.03 4.14 -16.65
CA SER A 136 6.33 4.24 -15.98
C SER A 136 7.45 3.68 -16.86
N ARG A 137 7.25 2.49 -17.43
CA ARG A 137 8.21 1.87 -18.38
C ARG A 137 8.43 2.75 -19.60
N SER A 138 7.35 3.28 -20.19
CA SER A 138 7.43 4.18 -21.35
C SER A 138 8.16 5.48 -21.02
N SER A 139 7.88 6.08 -19.85
CA SER A 139 8.55 7.29 -19.37
C SER A 139 10.05 7.07 -19.16
N LEU A 140 10.42 5.93 -18.55
CA LEU A 140 11.80 5.53 -18.34
C LEU A 140 12.54 5.26 -19.66
N ASP A 141 11.90 4.58 -20.61
CA ASP A 141 12.43 4.38 -21.97
C ASP A 141 12.65 5.70 -22.71
N LEU A 142 11.72 6.65 -22.59
CA LEU A 142 11.87 7.98 -23.17
C LEU A 142 13.03 8.74 -22.52
N HIS A 143 13.16 8.67 -21.20
CA HIS A 143 14.27 9.29 -20.48
C HIS A 143 15.62 8.71 -20.91
N MET A 144 15.74 7.38 -21.03
CA MET A 144 16.94 6.72 -21.53
C MET A 144 17.29 7.10 -22.97
N ARG A 145 16.30 7.22 -23.86
CA ARG A 145 16.52 7.71 -25.24
C ARG A 145 17.00 9.15 -25.26
N GLN A 146 16.42 10.01 -24.42
CA GLN A 146 16.84 11.41 -24.30
C GLN A 146 18.28 11.53 -23.81
N LEU A 147 18.65 10.76 -22.77
CA LEU A 147 20.04 10.71 -22.29
C LEU A 147 20.99 10.26 -23.42
N ARG A 148 20.66 9.18 -24.14
CA ARG A 148 21.48 8.74 -25.28
C ARG A 148 21.65 9.85 -26.33
N GLN A 149 20.57 10.51 -26.74
CA GLN A 149 20.61 11.59 -27.73
C GLN A 149 21.44 12.80 -27.26
N GLN A 150 21.42 13.09 -25.95
CA GLN A 150 22.24 14.15 -25.35
C GLN A 150 23.72 13.75 -25.26
N THR A 151 24.04 12.50 -24.93
CA THR A 151 25.42 12.02 -24.75
C THR A 151 26.12 11.75 -26.07
N GLU A 152 25.43 11.28 -27.11
CA GLU A 152 26.01 10.95 -28.42
C GLU A 152 26.89 12.05 -29.05
N PRO A 153 26.46 13.34 -29.12
CA PRO A 153 27.32 14.40 -29.65
C PRO A 153 28.57 14.64 -28.78
N MET A 154 28.48 14.45 -27.46
CA MET A 154 29.61 14.57 -26.53
C MET A 154 30.65 13.47 -26.77
N ILE A 155 30.20 12.25 -27.03
CA ILE A 155 31.10 11.14 -27.38
C ILE A 155 31.77 11.39 -28.73
N LYS A 156 31.05 11.98 -29.69
CA LYS A 156 31.63 12.35 -30.98
C LYS A 156 32.74 13.39 -30.82
N GLU A 157 32.57 14.39 -29.96
CA GLU A 157 33.61 15.36 -29.61
C GLU A 157 34.83 14.68 -28.98
N LEU A 158 34.60 13.80 -28.00
CA LEU A 158 35.68 13.03 -27.36
C LEU A 158 36.43 12.12 -28.36
N SER A 159 35.75 11.58 -29.37
CA SER A 159 36.37 10.72 -30.39
C SER A 159 37.37 11.45 -31.30
N GLN A 160 37.23 12.76 -31.43
CA GLN A 160 38.10 13.64 -32.23
C GLN A 160 39.28 14.20 -31.42
N THR A 161 39.29 13.96 -30.10
CA THR A 161 40.31 14.48 -29.18
C THR A 161 41.53 13.55 -29.13
N ILE A 162 42.72 14.14 -28.99
CA ILE A 162 43.98 13.40 -28.82
C ILE A 162 43.97 12.68 -27.46
N PRO A 163 44.48 11.43 -27.34
CA PRO A 163 44.41 10.66 -26.10
C PRO A 163 45.00 11.36 -24.85
N LEU A 164 45.96 12.27 -25.05
CA LEU A 164 46.63 13.01 -23.98
C LEU A 164 45.68 13.99 -23.27
N ASP A 165 44.71 14.55 -24.00
CA ASP A 165 43.77 15.55 -23.48
C ASP A 165 42.46 14.92 -22.99
N ALA A 166 42.29 13.61 -23.19
CA ALA A 166 41.07 12.88 -22.84
C ALA A 166 40.63 13.06 -21.38
N PRO A 167 41.52 13.03 -20.35
CA PRO A 167 41.11 13.26 -18.97
C PRO A 167 40.54 14.67 -18.72
N LEU A 168 41.04 15.69 -19.42
CA LEU A 168 40.57 17.07 -19.27
C LEU A 168 39.19 17.23 -19.91
N VAL A 169 39.02 16.73 -21.14
CA VAL A 169 37.74 16.76 -21.85
C VAL A 169 36.67 15.96 -21.10
N ILE A 170 37.01 14.77 -20.58
CA ILE A 170 36.09 13.96 -19.78
C ILE A 170 35.59 14.72 -18.55
N ASN A 171 36.46 15.42 -17.82
CA ASN A 171 36.06 16.20 -16.65
C ASN A 171 35.13 17.38 -17.02
N ASP A 172 35.31 17.99 -18.19
CA ASP A 172 34.42 19.03 -18.67
C ASP A 172 33.05 18.47 -19.10
N LEU A 173 33.04 17.35 -19.80
CA LEU A 173 31.83 16.63 -20.16
C LEU A 173 31.05 16.16 -18.92
N LEU A 174 31.73 15.71 -17.86
CA LEU A 174 31.10 15.30 -16.61
C LEU A 174 30.28 16.44 -16.00
N ARG A 175 30.88 17.64 -15.88
CA ARG A 175 30.23 18.84 -15.31
C ARG A 175 29.04 19.33 -16.13
N ARG A 176 29.11 19.21 -17.46
CA ARG A 176 28.05 19.71 -18.37
C ARG A 176 26.94 18.70 -18.61
N SER A 177 27.23 17.41 -18.52
CA SER A 177 26.26 16.34 -18.75
C SER A 177 25.45 15.98 -17.51
N GLY A 178 25.99 16.20 -16.31
CA GLY A 178 25.39 15.71 -15.07
C GLY A 178 25.57 14.19 -14.88
N ALA A 179 26.47 13.57 -15.64
CA ALA A 179 26.86 12.18 -15.45
C ALA A 179 27.65 12.03 -14.13
N ALA A 180 27.44 10.94 -13.42
CA ALA A 180 28.22 10.60 -12.22
C ALA A 180 29.61 10.06 -12.59
N GLU A 181 29.73 9.40 -13.75
CA GLU A 181 30.97 8.77 -14.20
C GLU A 181 31.07 8.75 -15.74
N ILE A 182 32.25 9.01 -16.26
CA ILE A 182 32.62 8.80 -17.67
C ILE A 182 33.96 8.06 -17.72
N VAL A 183 34.01 6.93 -18.44
CA VAL A 183 35.21 6.09 -18.57
C VAL A 183 35.50 5.80 -20.02
N LEU A 184 36.71 6.14 -20.46
CA LEU A 184 37.27 5.75 -21.74
C LEU A 184 38.16 4.52 -21.55
N PHE A 185 37.84 3.43 -22.25
CA PHE A 185 38.57 2.18 -22.15
C PHE A 185 38.70 1.48 -23.51
N THR A 186 39.57 0.48 -23.55
CA THR A 186 39.82 -0.35 -24.74
C THR A 186 38.97 -1.62 -24.72
N ARG A 187 38.84 -2.30 -25.87
CA ARG A 187 38.18 -3.62 -25.95
C ARG A 187 38.74 -4.67 -24.98
N SER A 188 40.01 -4.56 -24.55
CA SER A 188 40.63 -5.44 -23.56
C SER A 188 40.37 -5.02 -22.11
N SER A 189 39.35 -4.19 -21.87
CA SER A 189 39.00 -3.67 -20.54
C SER A 189 40.11 -2.86 -19.86
N ARG A 190 41.10 -2.37 -20.61
CA ARG A 190 42.10 -1.42 -20.09
C ARG A 190 41.54 0.00 -20.14
N ILE A 191 41.50 0.66 -18.98
CA ILE A 191 41.11 2.07 -18.81
C ILE A 191 42.20 2.97 -19.40
N ILE A 192 41.79 3.93 -20.23
CA ILE A 192 42.65 4.96 -20.83
C ILE A 192 42.51 6.26 -20.02
N ALA A 193 41.27 6.63 -19.69
CA ALA A 193 40.95 7.81 -18.89
C ALA A 193 39.61 7.60 -18.19
N SER A 194 39.42 8.23 -17.03
CA SER A 194 38.19 8.19 -16.27
C SER A 194 37.97 9.50 -15.55
N GLY A 195 36.71 9.90 -15.37
CA GLY A 195 36.29 11.00 -14.51
C GLY A 195 34.99 10.64 -13.81
N GLY A 196 34.81 11.12 -12.58
CA GLY A 196 33.62 10.86 -11.76
C GLY A 196 33.73 11.50 -10.40
N GLU A 197 32.67 11.41 -9.59
CA GLU A 197 32.67 11.96 -8.23
C GLU A 197 33.73 11.29 -7.34
N VAL A 198 34.51 12.13 -6.65
CA VAL A 198 35.58 11.72 -5.73
C VAL A 198 34.95 11.05 -4.50
N GLY A 199 34.89 9.72 -4.49
CA GLY A 199 34.39 8.93 -3.35
C GLY A 199 33.69 7.62 -3.75
N ALA A 200 33.14 7.53 -4.96
CA ALA A 200 32.53 6.32 -5.48
C ALA A 200 33.60 5.42 -6.13
N ALA A 201 34.16 4.49 -5.37
CA ALA A 201 35.15 3.47 -5.79
C ALA A 201 36.33 3.99 -6.65
N VAL A 202 37.53 3.95 -6.08
CA VAL A 202 38.82 4.32 -6.72
C VAL A 202 39.08 3.60 -8.08
N VAL A 203 38.26 2.60 -8.43
CA VAL A 203 38.31 1.87 -9.70
C VAL A 203 36.91 1.87 -10.35
N PRO A 204 36.77 2.46 -11.56
CA PRO A 204 35.52 2.42 -12.31
C PRO A 204 35.04 1.00 -12.62
N ARG A 205 33.73 0.76 -12.52
CA ARG A 205 33.13 -0.56 -12.79
C ARG A 205 32.78 -0.70 -14.27
N LEU A 206 33.64 -1.40 -15.00
CA LEU A 206 33.44 -1.67 -16.44
C LEU A 206 32.21 -2.55 -16.70
N PRO A 207 31.60 -2.49 -17.90
CA PRO A 207 30.43 -3.29 -18.24
C PRO A 207 30.73 -4.79 -18.26
N GLY A 208 29.71 -5.62 -18.02
CA GLY A 208 29.79 -7.07 -18.15
C GLY A 208 30.04 -7.55 -19.59
N GLU A 209 30.42 -8.82 -19.75
CA GLU A 209 30.80 -9.38 -21.05
C GLU A 209 29.69 -9.30 -22.12
N THR A 210 28.43 -9.39 -21.73
CA THR A 210 27.28 -9.28 -22.64
C THR A 210 27.22 -7.89 -23.28
N VAL A 211 27.37 -6.84 -22.47
CA VAL A 211 27.40 -5.45 -22.95
C VAL A 211 28.63 -5.22 -23.83
N MET A 212 29.78 -5.76 -23.44
CA MET A 212 31.02 -5.65 -24.21
C MET A 212 30.92 -6.30 -25.59
N ARG A 213 30.21 -7.43 -25.69
CA ARG A 213 29.99 -8.11 -26.97
C ARG A 213 29.09 -7.30 -27.89
N LEU A 214 28.00 -6.75 -27.36
CA LEU A 214 27.07 -5.89 -28.10
C LEU A 214 27.78 -4.63 -28.63
N VAL A 215 28.51 -3.93 -27.77
CA VAL A 215 29.22 -2.70 -28.15
C VAL A 215 30.38 -2.98 -29.12
N SER A 216 31.02 -4.13 -29.01
CA SER A 216 32.05 -4.55 -29.98
C SER A 216 31.53 -4.71 -31.41
N GLN A 217 30.23 -4.95 -31.57
CA GLN A 217 29.55 -5.06 -32.87
C GLN A 217 29.24 -3.69 -33.49
N GLY A 218 29.44 -2.59 -32.76
CA GLY A 218 29.14 -1.23 -33.21
C GLY A 218 27.81 -0.69 -32.67
N GLU A 219 27.09 -1.46 -31.85
CA GLU A 219 25.84 -1.03 -31.24
C GLU A 219 26.08 -0.22 -29.95
N THR A 220 25.25 0.78 -29.70
CA THR A 220 25.28 1.52 -28.42
C THR A 220 24.39 0.79 -27.42
N TYR A 221 24.94 0.47 -26.25
CA TYR A 221 24.16 -0.09 -25.16
C TYR A 221 23.52 1.02 -24.32
N VAL A 222 22.26 0.83 -23.97
CA VAL A 222 21.50 1.66 -23.03
C VAL A 222 20.76 0.72 -22.09
N GLY A 223 20.93 0.88 -20.78
CA GLY A 223 20.22 0.05 -19.81
C GLY A 223 20.30 0.60 -18.40
N LEU A 224 19.52 0.00 -17.51
CA LEU A 224 19.57 0.27 -16.08
C LEU A 224 20.48 -0.74 -15.41
N ASP A 225 21.48 -0.26 -14.68
CA ASP A 225 22.35 -1.10 -13.88
C ASP A 225 22.31 -0.68 -12.41
N PRO A 226 21.97 -1.60 -11.49
CA PRO A 226 22.10 -1.34 -10.07
C PRO A 226 23.57 -1.34 -9.69
N ILE A 227 24.01 -0.26 -9.05
CA ILE A 227 25.38 -0.10 -8.58
C ILE A 227 25.36 -0.23 -7.06
N LYS A 228 26.02 -1.25 -6.51
CA LYS A 228 26.13 -1.44 -5.05
C LYS A 228 26.60 -0.13 -4.41
N ASP A 229 25.87 0.29 -3.38
CA ASP A 229 26.11 1.48 -2.56
C ASP A 229 25.88 2.84 -3.25
N SER A 230 25.35 2.86 -4.48
CA SER A 230 25.07 4.12 -5.21
C SER A 230 23.71 4.14 -5.92
N GLY A 231 22.90 3.10 -5.77
CA GLY A 231 21.55 3.05 -6.35
C GLY A 231 21.52 2.73 -7.85
N LEU A 232 20.37 2.97 -8.48
CA LEU A 232 20.14 2.66 -9.89
C LEU A 232 20.78 3.72 -10.80
N HIS A 233 21.47 3.27 -11.84
CA HIS A 233 22.07 4.16 -12.83
C HIS A 233 21.64 3.79 -14.24
N VAL A 234 21.46 4.81 -15.09
CA VAL A 234 21.41 4.58 -16.54
C VAL A 234 22.84 4.43 -17.05
N ARG A 235 23.19 3.24 -17.53
CA ARG A 235 24.46 2.96 -18.19
C ARG A 235 24.33 3.12 -19.69
N LEU A 236 25.13 4.00 -20.25
CA LEU A 236 25.32 4.17 -21.69
C LEU A 236 26.73 3.71 -22.06
N VAL A 237 26.85 2.87 -23.09
CA VAL A 237 28.16 2.44 -23.60
C VAL A 237 28.22 2.60 -25.11
N PHE A 238 29.12 3.46 -25.56
CA PHE A 238 29.28 3.83 -26.96
C PHE A 238 30.55 3.21 -27.54
N PRO A 239 30.49 2.61 -28.75
CA PRO A 239 31.68 2.26 -29.49
C PRO A 239 32.32 3.51 -30.07
N MET A 240 33.65 3.60 -29.98
CA MET A 240 34.43 4.73 -30.48
C MET A 240 35.53 4.22 -31.39
N SER A 241 35.51 4.71 -32.64
CA SER A 241 36.62 4.54 -33.58
C SER A 241 37.45 5.81 -33.57
N THR A 242 38.75 5.71 -33.35
CA THR A 242 39.64 6.88 -33.35
C THR A 242 40.22 7.09 -34.73
N THR A 243 40.16 8.33 -35.23
CA THR A 243 40.84 8.75 -36.46
C THR A 243 42.30 9.10 -36.11
N GLY A 244 43.19 8.11 -36.12
CA GLY A 244 44.61 8.29 -35.79
C GLY A 244 45.47 7.07 -36.17
N ALA A 245 46.80 7.18 -36.06
CA ALA A 245 47.80 6.22 -36.57
C ALA A 245 47.70 4.78 -36.03
N THR A 246 46.93 4.56 -34.96
CA THR A 246 46.55 3.22 -34.46
C THR A 246 45.03 3.14 -34.38
N THR A 247 44.42 2.40 -35.31
CA THR A 247 42.98 2.08 -35.30
C THR A 247 42.66 1.12 -34.15
N GLN A 248 42.64 1.62 -32.93
CA GLN A 248 42.19 0.86 -31.76
C GLN A 248 40.70 1.11 -31.54
N LYS A 249 39.92 0.03 -31.46
CA LYS A 249 38.51 0.09 -31.05
C LYS A 249 38.46 0.48 -29.57
N ARG A 250 37.98 1.69 -29.29
CA ARG A 250 37.75 2.21 -27.95
C ARG A 250 36.27 2.19 -27.64
N MET A 251 35.95 2.29 -26.36
CA MET A 251 34.59 2.37 -25.87
C MET A 251 34.53 3.43 -24.78
N VAL A 252 33.39 4.11 -24.70
CA VAL A 252 33.12 5.07 -23.64
C VAL A 252 31.89 4.62 -22.87
N GLN A 253 32.04 4.49 -21.56
CA GLN A 253 30.94 4.32 -20.62
C GLN A 253 30.58 5.67 -20.04
N VAL A 254 29.29 5.93 -19.91
CA VAL A 254 28.72 7.07 -19.17
C VAL A 254 27.64 6.55 -18.23
N LEU A 255 27.69 6.97 -16.96
CA LEU A 255 26.71 6.61 -15.94
C LEU A 255 25.94 7.85 -15.49
N TYR A 256 24.61 7.80 -15.56
CA TYR A 256 23.72 8.83 -15.03
C TYR A 256 23.01 8.31 -13.78
N PRO A 257 23.05 9.03 -12.66
CA PRO A 257 22.34 8.62 -11.45
C PRO A 257 20.83 8.77 -11.64
N ILE A 258 20.05 7.80 -11.15
CA ILE A 258 18.60 7.93 -11.00
C ILE A 258 18.33 8.29 -9.55
N SER A 259 17.54 9.36 -9.32
CA SER A 259 17.21 9.84 -7.97
C SER A 259 16.77 8.71 -7.03
N ASP A 260 17.22 8.74 -5.78
CA ASP A 260 16.98 7.70 -4.76
C ASP A 260 15.51 7.25 -4.66
N ARG A 261 14.57 8.20 -4.77
CA ARG A 261 13.13 7.94 -4.73
C ARG A 261 12.66 6.96 -5.82
N ILE A 262 13.24 7.01 -7.02
CA ILE A 262 12.89 6.11 -8.14
C ILE A 262 13.64 4.78 -7.99
N SER A 263 14.85 4.80 -7.42
CA SER A 263 15.62 3.58 -7.11
C SER A 263 14.88 2.70 -6.10
N ASP A 264 14.30 3.27 -5.04
CA ASP A 264 13.53 2.52 -4.03
C ASP A 264 12.27 1.89 -4.63
N LEU A 265 11.56 2.62 -5.48
CA LEU A 265 10.36 2.15 -6.19
C LEU A 265 10.66 1.04 -7.22
N ALA A 266 11.81 1.10 -7.89
CA ALA A 266 12.19 0.11 -8.90
C ALA A 266 12.67 -1.21 -8.26
N LEU A 267 13.32 -1.14 -7.10
CA LEU A 267 13.79 -2.31 -6.36
C LEU A 267 12.64 -3.04 -5.64
N SER A 268 11.60 -2.32 -5.20
CA SER A 268 10.44 -2.93 -4.52
C SER A 268 9.52 -3.75 -5.43
N VAL A 269 9.63 -3.63 -6.76
CA VAL A 269 8.80 -4.38 -7.72
C VAL A 269 9.47 -5.71 -8.12
N GLN A 270 10.70 -5.96 -7.66
CA GLN A 270 11.43 -7.20 -7.95
C GLN A 270 11.35 -8.26 -6.84
N GLU A 271 10.76 -7.93 -5.68
CA GLU A 271 10.31 -8.91 -4.68
C GLU A 271 8.82 -9.25 -4.88
#